data_AF-A0A350UK35-F1
#
_entry.id   AF-A0A350UK35-F1
#
_cell.length_a   1.000
_cell.length_b   1.000
_cell.length_c   1.000
_cell.angle_alpha   90.00
_cell.angle_beta   90.00
_cell.angle_gamma   90.00
#
_symmetry.space_group_name_H-M   'P 1'
#
loop_
_entity.id
_entity.type
_entity.pdbx_description
1 polymer ?
#
loop_
_entity_poly.entity_id
_entity_poly.type
_entity_poly.pdbx_seq_one_letter_code
_entity_poly.pdbx_strand_id
1 'polypeptide(L)'
;MIDRRSLIGFAVTSIVTARAQSTPPAVTPDRVRALLASEKINERAWGAYYAGAMGLTTEGPLIARLLHESLEARRQHSVQRDLSHFIEILADAAIRLRCPVPAKPLAALADYWRNHLTLILVQFMPSAPDKEALLLALLDRRPKGREGDTLAWTAIGNYLLALRSSPWVVRLMKEVDIAHRFIVVDPGSWGESGGVGGLAWGSGGWGVWPKDFPPRVVYYLTFDPAAGGALIAPGPRNVYAMRQEFPLDQPLSSSPANSAIFGVGKKHRLEYLAALASSGVSELEPLFQSKTRVEWDGDTALQKRIARETARQIKAIREFARRLARSGITGLDGLQLQILIEIEDSRQSKEVPLPAVPPPQEFTLAPSSPAPTATGSKPINPPGEPR
;
A
#
# COMPACT_ATOMS: atom_id res chain seq x y z
N MET A 1 -57.61 -29.57 -15.47
CA MET A 1 -58.26 -30.52 -14.54
C MET A 1 -57.33 -31.73 -14.43
N ILE A 2 -56.80 -31.96 -13.21
CA ILE A 2 -56.41 -33.27 -12.63
C ILE A 2 -55.36 -34.08 -13.43
N ASP A 3 -54.07 -33.99 -13.11
CA ASP A 3 -53.34 -34.75 -12.07
C ASP A 3 -53.04 -36.21 -12.46
N ARG A 4 -51.75 -36.57 -12.57
CA ARG A 4 -51.15 -37.64 -11.75
C ARG A 4 -49.67 -37.82 -12.03
N ARG A 5 -48.91 -37.51 -10.98
CA ARG A 5 -47.54 -37.94 -10.70
C ARG A 5 -47.44 -39.47 -10.69
N SER A 6 -46.35 -40.01 -11.25
CA SER A 6 -45.83 -41.31 -10.85
C SER A 6 -44.35 -41.15 -10.51
N LEU A 7 -44.05 -41.26 -9.22
CA LEU A 7 -42.73 -41.28 -8.61
C LEU A 7 -42.12 -42.67 -8.81
N ILE A 8 -40.96 -42.76 -9.44
CA ILE A 8 -40.07 -43.92 -9.32
C ILE A 8 -39.03 -43.55 -8.26
N GLY A 9 -39.18 -44.15 -7.08
CA GLY A 9 -38.23 -44.05 -5.99
C GLY A 9 -37.03 -44.95 -6.24
N PHE A 10 -35.83 -44.35 -6.24
CA PHE A 10 -34.59 -45.09 -5.99
C PHE A 10 -34.28 -45.00 -4.50
N ALA A 11 -34.46 -46.13 -3.81
CA ALA A 11 -33.96 -46.33 -2.47
C ALA A 11 -32.43 -46.45 -2.54
N VAL A 12 -31.72 -45.39 -2.12
CA VAL A 12 -30.31 -45.50 -1.75
C VAL A 12 -30.28 -45.87 -0.28
N THR A 13 -30.06 -47.16 -0.01
CA THR A 13 -29.69 -47.66 1.31
C THR A 13 -28.35 -47.07 1.69
N SER A 14 -28.39 -45.94 2.41
CA SER A 14 -27.21 -45.39 3.08
C SER A 14 -26.81 -46.37 4.19
N ILE A 15 -25.72 -47.10 3.96
CA ILE A 15 -24.99 -47.78 5.03
C ILE A 15 -24.39 -46.66 5.88
N VAL A 16 -25.12 -46.28 6.92
CA VAL A 16 -24.60 -45.45 8.02
C VAL A 16 -23.69 -46.36 8.85
N THR A 17 -22.43 -46.49 8.44
CA THR A 17 -21.38 -46.82 9.38
C THR A 17 -21.16 -45.58 10.23
N ALA A 18 -21.92 -45.50 11.33
CA ALA A 18 -21.65 -44.61 12.45
C ALA A 18 -20.29 -44.98 13.05
N ARG A 19 -19.22 -44.50 12.42
CA ARG A 19 -17.94 -44.37 13.09
C ARG A 19 -18.17 -43.23 14.07
N ALA A 20 -18.24 -43.57 15.36
CA ALA A 20 -18.23 -42.59 16.43
C ALA A 20 -17.11 -41.59 16.15
N GLN A 21 -17.47 -40.43 15.58
CA GLN A 21 -16.66 -39.25 15.67
C GLN A 21 -16.71 -38.92 17.15
N SER A 22 -15.75 -39.43 17.91
CA SER A 22 -15.34 -38.79 19.14
C SER A 22 -15.04 -37.35 18.73
N THR A 23 -16.01 -36.47 18.96
CA THR A 23 -15.83 -35.03 18.87
C THR A 23 -14.53 -34.75 19.61
N PRO A 24 -13.48 -34.18 18.97
CA PRO A 24 -12.28 -33.81 19.70
C PRO A 24 -12.73 -33.01 20.92
N PRO A 25 -12.20 -33.26 22.13
CA PRO A 25 -12.65 -32.57 23.32
C PRO A 25 -12.64 -31.08 23.00
N ALA A 26 -13.81 -30.44 23.09
CA ALA A 26 -13.94 -29.03 22.81
C ALA A 26 -12.90 -28.30 23.65
N VAL A 27 -11.89 -27.71 22.98
CA VAL A 27 -10.79 -27.07 23.68
C VAL A 27 -11.38 -25.96 24.54
N THR A 28 -11.19 -26.06 25.85
CA THR A 28 -11.73 -25.10 26.81
C THR A 28 -10.79 -23.91 26.95
N PRO A 29 -11.29 -22.70 27.32
CA PRO A 29 -10.42 -21.55 27.58
C PRO A 29 -9.32 -21.84 28.63
N ASP A 30 -9.63 -22.65 29.65
CA ASP A 30 -8.63 -23.06 30.66
C ASP A 30 -7.54 -23.95 30.07
N ARG A 31 -7.90 -24.86 29.14
CA ARG A 31 -6.90 -25.64 28.41
C ARG A 31 -6.02 -24.75 27.54
N VAL A 32 -6.59 -23.72 26.91
CA VAL A 32 -5.81 -22.73 26.14
C VAL A 32 -4.79 -22.03 27.04
N ARG A 33 -5.19 -21.57 28.22
CA ARG A 33 -4.28 -20.92 29.19
C ARG A 33 -3.18 -21.87 29.65
N ALA A 34 -3.52 -23.12 29.95
CA ALA A 34 -2.53 -24.14 30.32
C ALA A 34 -1.52 -24.40 29.20
N LEU A 35 -1.97 -24.44 27.93
CA LEU A 35 -1.09 -24.57 26.77
C LEU A 35 -0.18 -23.35 26.58
N LEU A 36 -0.72 -22.13 26.71
CA LEU A 36 0.05 -20.89 26.63
C LEU A 36 1.12 -20.77 27.73
N ALA A 37 0.85 -21.34 28.89
CA ALA A 37 1.77 -21.39 30.03
C ALA A 37 2.81 -22.54 29.95
N SER A 38 2.69 -23.45 28.99
CA SER A 38 3.59 -24.60 28.86
C SER A 38 5.03 -24.17 28.60
N GLU A 39 6.01 -24.91 29.10
CA GLU A 39 7.41 -24.70 28.77
C GLU A 39 7.74 -25.12 27.32
N LYS A 40 6.96 -26.04 26.73
CA LYS A 40 7.23 -26.55 25.38
C LYS A 40 6.67 -25.62 24.30
N ILE A 41 7.52 -25.26 23.34
CA ILE A 41 7.17 -24.29 22.28
C ILE A 41 6.00 -24.74 21.40
N ASN A 42 5.91 -26.03 21.09
CA ASN A 42 4.83 -26.62 20.31
C ASN A 42 3.49 -26.59 21.06
N GLU A 43 3.50 -26.84 22.38
CA GLU A 43 2.29 -26.71 23.21
C GLU A 43 1.83 -25.25 23.31
N ARG A 44 2.76 -24.30 23.48
CA ARG A 44 2.45 -22.86 23.41
C ARG A 44 1.89 -22.46 22.05
N ALA A 45 2.43 -23.02 20.97
CA ALA A 45 1.95 -22.79 19.61
C ALA A 45 0.49 -23.23 19.45
N TRP A 46 0.12 -24.41 19.96
CA TRP A 46 -1.28 -24.84 20.03
C TRP A 46 -2.14 -23.90 20.88
N GLY A 47 -1.64 -23.46 22.03
CA GLY A 47 -2.32 -22.46 22.87
C GLY A 47 -2.61 -21.16 22.10
N ALA A 48 -1.64 -20.61 21.38
CA ALA A 48 -1.80 -19.40 20.58
C ALA A 48 -2.79 -19.59 19.42
N TYR A 49 -2.68 -20.72 18.70
CA TYR A 49 -3.63 -21.07 17.64
C TYR A 49 -5.07 -21.12 18.16
N TYR A 50 -5.32 -21.82 19.28
CA TYR A 50 -6.66 -21.93 19.85
C TYR A 50 -7.16 -20.61 20.44
N ALA A 51 -6.29 -19.80 21.05
CA ALA A 51 -6.66 -18.47 21.54
C ALA A 51 -7.22 -17.61 20.40
N GLY A 52 -6.52 -17.58 19.25
CA GLY A 52 -7.01 -16.91 18.05
C GLY A 52 -8.26 -17.57 17.47
N ALA A 53 -8.31 -18.91 17.45
CA ALA A 53 -9.46 -19.69 16.95
C ALA A 53 -10.77 -19.39 17.67
N MET A 54 -10.68 -19.27 18.98
CA MET A 54 -11.82 -19.06 19.88
C MET A 54 -12.11 -17.58 20.13
N GLY A 55 -11.29 -16.66 19.61
CA GLY A 55 -11.46 -15.22 19.83
C GLY A 55 -11.25 -14.80 21.29
N LEU A 56 -10.34 -15.44 22.03
CA LEU A 56 -10.08 -15.15 23.45
C LEU A 56 -9.29 -13.85 23.62
N THR A 57 -9.96 -12.71 23.45
CA THR A 57 -9.36 -11.37 23.52
C THR A 57 -8.66 -11.07 24.85
N THR A 58 -9.07 -11.72 25.95
CA THR A 58 -8.40 -11.62 27.26
C THR A 58 -6.95 -12.10 27.23
N GLU A 59 -6.60 -13.01 26.31
CA GLU A 59 -5.23 -13.52 26.16
C GLU A 59 -4.37 -12.61 25.26
N GLY A 60 -4.95 -11.57 24.66
CA GLY A 60 -4.27 -10.66 23.74
C GLY A 60 -2.97 -10.05 24.27
N PRO A 61 -2.93 -9.52 25.52
CA PRO A 61 -1.70 -9.01 26.12
C PRO A 61 -0.59 -10.06 26.26
N LEU A 62 -0.96 -11.31 26.61
CA LEU A 62 -0.02 -12.41 26.72
C LEU A 62 0.54 -12.80 25.34
N ILE A 63 -0.32 -12.88 24.32
CA ILE A 63 0.10 -13.15 22.93
C ILE A 63 1.05 -12.05 22.43
N ALA A 64 0.75 -10.78 22.66
CA ALA A 64 1.61 -9.67 22.27
C ALA A 64 2.99 -9.72 22.96
N ARG A 65 3.01 -10.07 24.26
CA ARG A 65 4.24 -10.25 25.04
C ARG A 65 5.07 -11.41 24.49
N LEU A 66 4.47 -12.59 24.29
CA LEU A 66 5.15 -13.77 23.74
C LEU A 66 5.71 -13.51 22.34
N LEU A 67 4.99 -12.75 21.50
CA LEU A 67 5.47 -12.35 20.19
C LEU A 67 6.71 -11.46 20.31
N HIS A 68 6.69 -10.47 21.20
CA HIS A 68 7.84 -9.61 21.44
C HIS A 68 9.07 -10.39 21.93
N GLU A 69 8.90 -11.22 22.97
CA GLU A 69 9.96 -12.06 23.54
C GLU A 69 10.57 -13.00 22.48
N SER A 70 9.73 -13.63 21.67
CA SER A 70 10.17 -14.55 20.61
C SER A 70 10.98 -13.84 19.52
N LEU A 71 10.61 -12.61 19.16
CA LEU A 71 11.34 -11.79 18.19
C LEU A 71 12.71 -11.34 18.74
N GLU A 72 12.80 -10.98 20.02
CA GLU A 72 14.07 -10.62 20.65
C GLU A 72 14.99 -11.85 20.81
N ALA A 73 14.45 -12.99 21.26
CA ALA A 73 15.21 -14.23 21.35
C ALA A 73 15.80 -14.66 20.00
N ARG A 74 15.06 -14.47 18.91
CA ARG A 74 15.54 -14.76 17.55
C ARG A 74 16.71 -13.87 17.14
N ARG A 75 16.67 -12.57 17.49
CA ARG A 75 17.79 -11.65 17.19
C ARG A 75 19.09 -12.10 17.86
N GLN A 76 18.97 -12.71 19.04
CA GLN A 76 20.09 -13.22 19.82
C GLN A 76 20.55 -14.62 19.34
N HIS A 77 19.65 -15.42 18.78
CA HIS A 77 19.91 -16.80 18.36
C HIS A 77 19.49 -17.03 16.89
N SER A 78 20.47 -17.06 15.99
CA SER A 78 20.25 -16.98 14.53
C SER A 78 19.60 -18.20 13.87
N VAL A 79 19.45 -19.36 14.54
CA VAL A 79 19.07 -20.62 13.86
C VAL A 79 18.15 -21.56 14.66
N GLN A 80 17.06 -21.06 15.25
CA GLN A 80 15.99 -21.95 15.76
C GLN A 80 14.80 -21.99 14.79
N ARG A 81 14.66 -23.12 14.08
CA ARG A 81 13.54 -23.35 13.12
C ARG A 81 12.18 -23.36 13.82
N ASP A 82 12.06 -23.92 15.02
CA ASP A 82 10.77 -23.97 15.73
C ASP A 82 10.32 -22.59 16.22
N LEU A 83 11.28 -21.74 16.60
CA LEU A 83 11.01 -20.34 16.96
C LEU A 83 10.42 -19.56 15.77
N SER A 84 10.84 -19.89 14.54
CA SER A 84 10.33 -19.30 13.31
C SER A 84 8.84 -19.58 13.11
N HIS A 85 8.44 -20.84 13.26
CA HIS A 85 7.04 -21.27 13.13
C HIS A 85 6.18 -20.75 14.28
N PHE A 86 6.75 -20.68 15.50
CA PHE A 86 6.04 -20.14 16.65
C PHE A 86 5.72 -18.65 16.47
N ILE A 87 6.65 -17.86 15.93
CA ILE A 87 6.42 -16.44 15.60
C ILE A 87 5.28 -16.29 14.57
N GLU A 88 5.20 -17.14 13.53
CA GLU A 88 4.10 -17.13 12.56
C GLU A 88 2.73 -17.33 13.25
N ILE A 89 2.65 -18.28 14.18
CA ILE A 89 1.41 -18.61 14.88
C ILE A 89 1.02 -17.52 15.88
N LEU A 90 2.00 -16.95 16.60
CA LEU A 90 1.76 -15.81 17.47
C LEU A 90 1.27 -14.59 16.68
N ALA A 91 1.80 -14.37 15.47
CA ALA A 91 1.32 -13.31 14.59
C ALA A 91 -0.12 -13.57 14.10
N ASP A 92 -0.48 -14.80 13.70
CA ASP A 92 -1.88 -15.16 13.39
C ASP A 92 -2.80 -14.89 14.57
N ALA A 93 -2.44 -15.36 15.76
CA ALA A 93 -3.21 -15.12 16.98
C ALA A 93 -3.36 -13.62 17.26
N ALA A 94 -2.29 -12.84 17.14
CA ALA A 94 -2.33 -11.39 17.33
C ALA A 94 -3.24 -10.69 16.30
N ILE A 95 -3.25 -11.13 15.04
CA ILE A 95 -4.15 -10.60 14.00
C ILE A 95 -5.60 -10.91 14.36
N ARG A 96 -5.91 -12.16 14.70
CA ARG A 96 -7.27 -12.61 15.00
C ARG A 96 -7.85 -11.96 16.25
N LEU A 97 -7.00 -11.75 17.26
CA LEU A 97 -7.37 -11.09 18.51
C LEU A 97 -7.27 -9.56 18.44
N ARG A 98 -6.82 -9.00 17.30
CA ARG A 98 -6.60 -7.56 17.09
C ARG A 98 -5.71 -6.94 18.17
N CYS A 99 -4.64 -7.65 18.53
CA CYS A 99 -3.75 -7.21 19.60
C CYS A 99 -3.06 -5.89 19.22
N PRO A 100 -3.01 -4.90 20.13
CA PRO A 100 -2.18 -3.73 19.93
C PRO A 100 -0.71 -4.14 20.07
N VAL A 101 0.04 -4.04 18.96
CA VAL A 101 1.48 -4.35 18.95
C VAL A 101 2.27 -3.04 18.74
N PRO A 102 3.20 -2.69 19.64
CA PRO A 102 4.04 -1.49 19.48
C PRO A 102 4.95 -1.53 18.25
N ALA A 103 5.51 -0.38 17.87
CA ALA A 103 6.35 -0.24 16.67
C ALA A 103 7.61 -1.13 16.70
N LYS A 104 8.29 -1.26 17.84
CA LYS A 104 9.55 -2.02 17.96
C LYS A 104 9.37 -3.51 17.62
N PRO A 105 8.42 -4.26 18.20
CA PRO A 105 8.12 -5.63 17.78
C PRO A 105 7.72 -5.73 16.30
N LEU A 106 6.91 -4.79 15.78
CA LEU A 106 6.50 -4.83 14.38
C LEU A 106 7.64 -4.60 13.38
N ALA A 107 8.59 -3.71 13.73
CA ALA A 107 9.82 -3.53 12.98
C ALA A 107 10.66 -4.82 12.97
N ALA A 108 10.80 -5.48 14.12
CA ALA A 108 11.50 -6.75 14.23
C ALA A 108 10.84 -7.86 13.40
N LEU A 109 9.52 -7.89 13.35
CA LEU A 109 8.76 -8.83 12.53
C LEU A 109 8.99 -8.59 11.03
N ALA A 110 9.04 -7.33 10.60
CA ALA A 110 9.30 -6.97 9.19
C ALA A 110 10.72 -7.27 8.73
N ASP A 111 11.71 -7.18 9.62
CA ASP A 111 13.09 -7.58 9.31
C ASP A 111 13.21 -9.10 9.07
N TYR A 112 12.28 -9.86 9.65
CA TYR A 112 12.29 -11.30 9.62
C TYR A 112 11.41 -11.91 8.50
N TRP A 113 10.19 -11.40 8.31
CA TRP A 113 9.25 -11.85 7.28
C TRP A 113 9.00 -10.78 6.24
N ARG A 114 8.66 -11.21 5.01
CA ARG A 114 8.10 -10.30 4.00
C ARG A 114 6.94 -9.52 4.64
N ASN A 115 6.92 -8.19 4.45
CA ASN A 115 6.11 -7.18 5.15
C ASN A 115 4.61 -7.48 5.43
N HIS A 116 3.99 -8.51 4.87
CA HIS A 116 2.56 -8.80 4.92
C HIS A 116 2.00 -8.88 6.35
N LEU A 117 2.58 -9.70 7.25
CA LEU A 117 2.11 -9.82 8.64
C LEU A 117 2.23 -8.49 9.39
N THR A 118 3.34 -7.79 9.22
CA THR A 118 3.53 -6.45 9.79
C THR A 118 2.49 -5.47 9.27
N LEU A 119 2.19 -5.47 7.97
CA LEU A 119 1.21 -4.55 7.36
C LEU A 119 -0.22 -4.84 7.79
N ILE A 120 -0.54 -6.09 8.15
CA ILE A 120 -1.83 -6.43 8.76
C ILE A 120 -1.86 -5.92 10.20
N LEU A 121 -0.83 -6.20 11.01
CA LEU A 121 -0.80 -5.83 12.43
C LEU A 121 -0.66 -4.31 12.67
N VAL A 122 -0.06 -3.58 11.73
CA VAL A 122 0.06 -2.10 11.76
C VAL A 122 -1.29 -1.39 11.93
N GLN A 123 -2.39 -2.00 11.49
CA GLN A 123 -3.72 -1.41 11.66
C GLN A 123 -4.14 -1.30 13.13
N PHE A 124 -3.59 -2.13 14.01
CA PHE A 124 -3.90 -2.19 15.44
C PHE A 124 -2.92 -1.39 16.32
N MET A 125 -1.96 -0.66 15.72
CA MET A 125 -1.04 0.17 16.48
C MET A 125 -1.78 1.29 17.24
N PRO A 126 -1.45 1.53 18.52
CA PRO A 126 -2.15 2.53 19.33
C PRO A 126 -1.72 3.97 19.04
N SER A 127 -0.50 4.18 18.56
CA SER A 127 0.12 5.50 18.39
C SER A 127 0.25 5.85 16.92
N ALA A 128 -0.44 6.91 16.48
CA ALA A 128 -0.37 7.39 15.10
C ALA A 128 1.03 7.89 14.69
N PRO A 129 1.78 8.65 15.53
CA PRO A 129 3.15 9.05 15.20
C PRO A 129 4.11 7.85 15.07
N ASP A 130 4.03 6.87 15.97
CA ASP A 130 4.89 5.68 15.88
C ASP A 130 4.55 4.82 14.65
N LYS A 131 3.25 4.78 14.30
CA LYS A 131 2.77 4.12 13.09
C LYS A 131 3.31 4.79 11.84
N GLU A 132 3.26 6.12 11.76
CA GLU A 132 3.84 6.89 10.67
C GLU A 132 5.35 6.62 10.52
N ALA A 133 6.10 6.71 11.63
CA ALA A 133 7.54 6.47 11.64
C ALA A 133 7.90 5.05 11.18
N LEU A 134 7.18 4.03 11.67
CA LEU A 134 7.36 2.65 11.25
C LEU A 134 7.08 2.49 9.74
N LEU A 135 5.98 3.04 9.24
CA LEU A 135 5.58 2.95 7.84
C LEU A 135 6.59 3.62 6.90
N LEU A 136 7.14 4.78 7.29
CA LEU A 136 8.22 5.45 6.57
C LEU A 136 9.49 4.60 6.56
N ALA A 137 9.87 3.99 7.69
CA ALA A 137 11.02 3.08 7.75
C ALA A 137 10.83 1.84 6.88
N LEU A 138 9.62 1.26 6.85
CA LEU A 138 9.27 0.15 5.96
C LEU A 138 9.28 0.57 4.49
N LEU A 139 8.93 1.81 4.17
CA LEU A 139 9.04 2.35 2.81
C LEU A 139 10.51 2.40 2.36
N ASP A 140 11.44 2.80 3.23
CA ASP A 140 12.87 2.92 2.93
C ASP A 140 13.61 1.59 2.77
N ARG A 141 13.26 0.59 3.57
CA ARG A 141 13.95 -0.71 3.57
C ARG A 141 13.60 -1.61 2.38
N ARG A 142 12.64 -1.20 1.54
CA ARG A 142 12.17 -2.09 0.48
C ARG A 142 13.16 -2.22 -0.65
N PRO A 143 13.41 -3.45 -1.14
CA PRO A 143 14.10 -3.63 -2.41
C PRO A 143 13.30 -2.89 -3.49
N LYS A 144 13.97 -2.27 -4.45
CA LYS A 144 13.29 -1.63 -5.59
C LYS A 144 13.12 -2.67 -6.70
N GLY A 145 11.89 -2.85 -7.21
CA GLY A 145 11.64 -3.57 -8.47
C GLY A 145 11.19 -5.03 -8.36
N ARG A 146 10.67 -5.50 -7.22
CA ARG A 146 10.15 -6.87 -7.02
C ARG A 146 8.61 -6.92 -6.93
N GLU A 147 8.05 -8.08 -7.25
CA GLU A 147 6.61 -8.38 -7.38
C GLU A 147 5.77 -8.15 -6.11
N GLY A 148 6.37 -8.33 -4.92
CA GLY A 148 5.73 -8.01 -3.63
C GLY A 148 5.87 -6.54 -3.19
N ASP A 149 6.66 -5.74 -3.91
CA ASP A 149 6.86 -4.35 -3.56
C ASP A 149 5.60 -3.52 -3.81
N THR A 150 4.80 -3.84 -4.83
CA THR A 150 3.65 -3.00 -5.19
C THR A 150 2.54 -3.10 -4.15
N LEU A 151 2.13 -4.31 -3.74
CA LEU A 151 1.12 -4.49 -2.68
C LEU A 151 1.56 -3.89 -1.36
N ALA A 152 2.81 -4.15 -0.96
CA ALA A 152 3.37 -3.54 0.25
C ALA A 152 3.46 -2.01 0.10
N TRP A 153 3.78 -1.50 -1.09
CA TRP A 153 3.86 -0.05 -1.34
C TRP A 153 2.51 0.59 -1.21
N THR A 154 1.51 0.00 -1.83
CA THR A 154 0.14 0.50 -1.79
C THR A 154 -0.42 0.43 -0.37
N ALA A 155 -0.19 -0.68 0.36
CA ALA A 155 -0.64 -0.78 1.75
C ALA A 155 0.00 0.31 2.63
N ILE A 156 1.32 0.48 2.53
CA ILE A 156 2.05 1.54 3.25
C ILE A 156 1.54 2.92 2.85
N GLY A 157 1.40 3.17 1.54
CA GLY A 157 0.90 4.44 1.01
C GLY A 157 -0.52 4.76 1.44
N ASN A 158 -1.41 3.76 1.49
CA ASN A 158 -2.78 3.92 1.98
C ASN A 158 -2.80 4.29 3.46
N TYR A 159 -1.98 3.64 4.29
CA TYR A 159 -1.87 4.03 5.69
C TYR A 159 -1.29 5.43 5.87
N LEU A 160 -0.23 5.78 5.14
CA LEU A 160 0.38 7.11 5.20
C LEU A 160 -0.56 8.21 4.65
N LEU A 161 -1.37 7.88 3.65
CA LEU A 161 -2.45 8.74 3.15
C LEU A 161 -3.51 8.98 4.24
N ALA A 162 -3.97 7.92 4.91
CA ALA A 162 -4.94 8.02 5.98
C ALA A 162 -4.42 8.85 7.17
N LEU A 163 -3.11 8.79 7.43
CA LEU A 163 -2.42 9.62 8.42
C LEU A 163 -2.13 11.05 7.93
N ARG A 164 -2.36 11.36 6.65
CA ARG A 164 -1.96 12.61 5.99
C ARG A 164 -0.48 12.96 6.22
N SER A 165 0.39 11.95 6.09
CA SER A 165 1.82 12.05 6.41
C SER A 165 2.57 13.07 5.56
N SER A 166 2.90 14.24 6.12
CA SER A 166 3.67 15.28 5.43
C SER A 166 5.02 14.80 4.89
N PRO A 167 5.87 14.08 5.67
CA PRO A 167 7.14 13.57 5.17
C PRO A 167 6.97 12.66 3.95
N TRP A 168 5.91 11.84 3.94
CA TRP A 168 5.61 10.98 2.80
C TRP A 168 5.12 11.77 1.58
N VAL A 169 4.28 12.80 1.75
CA VAL A 169 3.85 13.65 0.63
C VAL A 169 5.04 14.39 0.02
N VAL A 170 5.95 14.92 0.82
CA VAL A 170 7.20 15.54 0.34
C VAL A 170 8.00 14.55 -0.50
N ARG A 171 8.12 13.30 -0.04
CA ARG A 171 8.77 12.24 -0.80
C ARG A 171 8.05 11.92 -2.11
N LEU A 172 6.71 11.81 -2.10
CA LEU A 172 5.93 11.60 -3.33
C LEU A 172 6.18 12.72 -4.34
N MET A 173 6.23 13.97 -3.89
CA MET A 173 6.52 15.11 -4.75
C MET A 173 7.94 15.07 -5.34
N LYS A 174 8.93 14.51 -4.63
CA LYS A 174 10.29 14.32 -5.16
C LYS A 174 10.38 13.16 -6.15
N GLU A 175 9.62 12.09 -5.91
CA GLU A 175 9.69 10.86 -6.69
C GLU A 175 8.70 10.81 -7.86
N VAL A 176 7.74 11.74 -7.95
CA VAL A 176 6.86 11.81 -9.11
C VAL A 176 7.67 12.32 -10.30
N ASP A 177 7.62 11.58 -11.40
CA ASP A 177 8.22 12.02 -12.65
C ASP A 177 7.48 13.28 -13.11
N ILE A 178 8.22 14.37 -13.30
CA ILE A 178 7.71 15.59 -13.91
C ILE A 178 8.34 15.68 -15.29
N ALA A 179 7.52 15.51 -16.33
CA ALA A 179 7.94 15.55 -17.71
C ALA A 179 7.06 16.50 -18.53
N HIS A 180 7.67 17.08 -19.55
CA HIS A 180 6.98 17.83 -20.59
C HIS A 180 7.42 17.30 -21.95
N ARG A 181 6.49 16.64 -22.66
CA ARG A 181 6.74 16.14 -24.00
C ARG A 181 6.26 17.16 -25.04
N PHE A 182 7.20 17.65 -25.84
CA PHE A 182 6.96 18.52 -26.98
C PHE A 182 6.94 17.69 -28.25
N ILE A 183 5.77 17.61 -28.89
CA ILE A 183 5.59 16.88 -30.15
C ILE A 183 5.68 17.91 -31.26
N VAL A 184 6.79 17.89 -31.99
CA VAL A 184 7.03 18.80 -33.11
C VAL A 184 6.44 18.20 -34.38
N VAL A 185 5.61 18.96 -35.07
CA VAL A 185 4.83 18.48 -36.21
C VAL A 185 4.90 19.49 -37.34
N ASP A 186 4.68 19.03 -38.57
CA ASP A 186 4.53 19.94 -39.70
C ASP A 186 3.26 20.78 -39.54
N PRO A 187 3.27 22.03 -40.00
CA PRO A 187 2.08 22.87 -40.04
C PRO A 187 0.89 22.14 -40.67
N GLY A 188 -0.24 22.08 -39.96
CA GLY A 188 -1.48 21.49 -40.48
C GLY A 188 -1.61 19.95 -40.46
N SER A 189 -0.62 19.20 -39.95
CA SER A 189 -0.69 17.73 -39.86
C SER A 189 -1.49 17.22 -38.63
N TRP A 190 -1.90 15.96 -38.54
CA TRP A 190 -2.47 15.37 -37.31
C TRP A 190 -1.90 13.97 -37.13
N GLY A 191 -1.23 13.69 -36.02
CA GLY A 191 -0.65 12.38 -35.71
C GLY A 191 -1.00 11.91 -34.30
N GLU A 192 -1.31 10.62 -34.15
CA GLU A 192 -1.65 9.94 -32.89
C GLU A 192 -0.52 8.99 -32.45
N SER A 193 -0.31 8.82 -31.13
CA SER A 193 0.53 7.75 -30.57
C SER A 193 -0.13 7.06 -29.38
N GLY A 194 -0.04 5.72 -29.35
CA GLY A 194 -0.54 4.82 -28.31
C GLY A 194 0.55 3.86 -27.80
N GLY A 195 0.37 3.32 -26.60
CA GLY A 195 1.29 2.37 -25.97
C GLY A 195 0.58 1.14 -25.37
N VAL A 196 1.30 0.03 -25.28
CA VAL A 196 0.99 -1.28 -24.66
C VAL A 196 2.33 -1.82 -24.13
N GLY A 197 2.52 -2.62 -23.08
CA GLY A 197 1.73 -3.41 -22.14
C GLY A 197 2.71 -4.45 -21.53
N GLY A 198 2.50 -4.85 -20.27
CA GLY A 198 3.48 -5.60 -19.45
C GLY A 198 3.54 -7.11 -19.69
N LEU A 199 4.51 -7.75 -19.03
CA LEU A 199 4.70 -9.20 -18.95
C LEU A 199 4.71 -9.67 -17.49
N ALA A 200 4.23 -10.89 -17.25
CA ALA A 200 4.19 -11.58 -15.95
C ALA A 200 5.21 -12.73 -15.85
N TRP A 201 5.49 -13.24 -14.63
CA TRP A 201 5.79 -14.65 -14.25
C TRP A 201 6.38 -14.82 -12.81
N GLY A 202 5.84 -15.81 -12.04
CA GLY A 202 6.55 -16.89 -11.31
C GLY A 202 7.16 -16.70 -9.89
N SER A 203 6.63 -17.41 -8.86
CA SER A 203 7.15 -17.45 -7.47
C SER A 203 7.72 -18.82 -7.01
N GLY A 204 8.69 -18.80 -6.07
CA GLY A 204 9.39 -19.96 -5.50
C GLY A 204 8.78 -20.61 -4.23
N GLY A 205 9.30 -21.79 -3.87
CA GLY A 205 8.70 -22.73 -2.89
C GLY A 205 8.97 -22.47 -1.40
N TRP A 206 8.14 -23.09 -0.56
CA TRP A 206 8.13 -22.98 0.91
C TRP A 206 8.77 -24.23 1.56
N GLY A 207 9.48 -24.05 2.67
CA GLY A 207 10.11 -25.15 3.44
C GLY A 207 9.11 -26.05 4.19
N VAL A 208 9.63 -27.11 4.85
CA VAL A 208 8.85 -28.16 5.55
C VAL A 208 8.31 -27.66 6.90
N TRP A 209 7.00 -27.87 7.15
CA TRP A 209 6.32 -27.53 8.41
C TRP A 209 6.44 -28.66 9.46
N PRO A 210 6.65 -28.36 10.76
CA PRO A 210 6.77 -29.41 11.79
C PRO A 210 5.44 -30.11 12.07
N LYS A 211 5.50 -31.42 12.32
CA LYS A 211 4.30 -32.25 12.59
C LYS A 211 3.61 -31.96 13.92
N ASP A 212 4.36 -31.52 14.92
CA ASP A 212 3.84 -31.31 16.28
C ASP A 212 3.31 -29.89 16.52
N PHE A 213 3.37 -29.03 15.49
CA PHE A 213 2.82 -27.68 15.49
C PHE A 213 1.36 -27.69 15.03
N PRO A 214 0.56 -26.65 15.34
CA PRO A 214 -0.78 -26.51 14.76
C PRO A 214 -0.74 -26.35 13.23
N PRO A 215 -1.89 -26.46 12.55
CA PRO A 215 -2.01 -26.22 11.11
C PRO A 215 -1.31 -24.92 10.69
N ARG A 216 -0.62 -24.97 9.55
CA ARG A 216 0.08 -23.80 9.05
C ARG A 216 -0.92 -22.77 8.55
N VAL A 217 -0.74 -21.52 8.96
CA VAL A 217 -1.53 -20.39 8.47
C VAL A 217 -0.63 -19.46 7.66
N VAL A 218 -1.03 -19.16 6.43
CA VAL A 218 -0.32 -18.21 5.56
C VAL A 218 -1.22 -17.01 5.31
N TYR A 219 -0.63 -15.83 5.49
CA TYR A 219 -1.23 -14.58 5.06
C TYR A 219 -0.57 -14.06 3.79
N TYR A 220 -1.39 -13.60 2.86
CA TYR A 220 -0.91 -12.87 1.69
C TYR A 220 -1.79 -11.65 1.43
N LEU A 221 -1.23 -10.67 0.73
CA LEU A 221 -1.94 -9.45 0.35
C LEU A 221 -2.41 -9.56 -1.10
N THR A 222 -3.53 -8.90 -1.40
CA THR A 222 -4.08 -8.82 -2.76
C THR A 222 -4.84 -7.50 -2.95
N PHE A 223 -5.01 -7.06 -4.19
CA PHE A 223 -5.95 -5.97 -4.52
C PHE A 223 -7.35 -6.49 -4.77
N ASP A 224 -7.49 -7.79 -5.05
CA ASP A 224 -8.76 -8.38 -5.41
C ASP A 224 -9.58 -8.72 -4.17
N PRO A 225 -10.81 -8.21 -4.03
CA PRO A 225 -11.70 -8.65 -2.98
C PRO A 225 -12.05 -10.12 -3.22
N ALA A 226 -11.84 -10.96 -2.21
CA ALA A 226 -12.23 -12.36 -2.22
C ALA A 226 -13.00 -12.71 -0.96
N ALA A 227 -13.83 -13.76 -1.03
CA ALA A 227 -14.57 -14.25 0.13
C ALA A 227 -13.59 -14.63 1.26
N GLY A 228 -13.83 -14.12 2.47
CA GLY A 228 -12.94 -14.29 3.62
C GLY A 228 -11.74 -13.32 3.67
N GLY A 229 -11.58 -12.43 2.68
CA GLY A 229 -10.57 -11.39 2.70
C GLY A 229 -10.92 -10.21 3.59
N ALA A 230 -9.94 -9.71 4.35
CA ALA A 230 -10.09 -8.53 5.19
C ALA A 230 -9.50 -7.30 4.50
N LEU A 231 -10.28 -6.23 4.35
CA LEU A 231 -9.75 -4.94 3.90
C LEU A 231 -8.85 -4.36 5.00
N ILE A 232 -7.54 -4.26 4.75
CA ILE A 232 -6.58 -3.78 5.77
C ILE A 232 -6.13 -2.34 5.52
N ALA A 233 -6.02 -1.93 4.26
CA ALA A 233 -5.55 -0.61 3.90
C ALA A 233 -6.43 -0.03 2.78
N PRO A 234 -7.49 0.73 3.12
CA PRO A 234 -8.30 1.43 2.14
C PRO A 234 -7.55 2.63 1.54
N GLY A 235 -7.77 2.92 0.26
CA GLY A 235 -7.14 4.05 -0.43
C GLY A 235 -7.42 4.06 -1.93
N PRO A 236 -6.61 4.77 -2.75
CA PRO A 236 -6.78 4.82 -4.21
C PRO A 236 -6.84 3.43 -4.84
N ARG A 237 -6.15 2.46 -4.22
CA ARG A 237 -6.30 1.04 -4.49
C ARG A 237 -6.38 0.29 -3.17
N ASN A 238 -7.50 -0.35 -2.91
CA ASN A 238 -7.70 -1.12 -1.69
C ASN A 238 -6.74 -2.30 -1.61
N VAL A 239 -6.19 -2.56 -0.43
CA VAL A 239 -5.39 -3.76 -0.17
C VAL A 239 -6.10 -4.63 0.85
N TYR A 240 -6.30 -5.88 0.46
CA TYR A 240 -6.93 -6.92 1.26
C TYR A 240 -5.87 -7.91 1.77
N ALA A 241 -6.11 -8.46 2.95
CA ALA A 241 -5.35 -9.57 3.51
C ALA A 241 -6.19 -10.85 3.44
N MET A 242 -5.59 -11.90 2.91
CA MET A 242 -6.17 -13.23 2.82
C MET A 242 -5.48 -14.13 3.84
N ARG A 243 -6.28 -14.96 4.53
CA ARG A 243 -5.81 -16.00 5.45
C ARG A 243 -6.09 -17.37 4.83
N GLN A 244 -5.06 -18.17 4.65
CA GLN A 244 -5.18 -19.55 4.18
C GLN A 244 -4.60 -20.50 5.22
N GLU A 245 -5.37 -21.54 5.56
CA GLU A 245 -4.96 -22.57 6.50
C GLU A 245 -4.69 -23.87 5.75
N PHE A 246 -3.54 -24.50 6.03
CA PHE A 246 -3.10 -25.73 5.40
C PHE A 246 -3.20 -26.88 6.41
N PRO A 247 -3.95 -27.95 6.08
CA PRO A 247 -4.01 -29.16 6.91
C PRO A 247 -2.64 -29.79 7.12
N LEU A 248 -2.44 -30.44 8.27
CA LEU A 248 -1.17 -31.06 8.68
C LEU A 248 -0.65 -32.12 7.67
N ASP A 249 -1.56 -32.73 6.90
CA ASP A 249 -1.26 -33.89 6.03
C ASP A 249 -1.18 -33.53 4.54
N GLN A 250 -1.34 -32.26 4.15
CA GLN A 250 -1.26 -31.86 2.75
C GLN A 250 0.08 -31.20 2.41
N PRO A 251 0.81 -31.65 1.38
CA PRO A 251 1.91 -30.86 0.83
C PRO A 251 1.35 -29.51 0.37
N LEU A 252 2.13 -28.45 0.60
CA LEU A 252 1.74 -27.10 0.18
C LEU A 252 1.45 -27.12 -1.33
N SER A 253 0.17 -27.01 -1.68
CA SER A 253 -0.24 -26.69 -3.05
C SER A 253 0.53 -25.44 -3.47
N SER A 254 1.00 -25.43 -4.72
CA SER A 254 1.51 -24.24 -5.38
C SER A 254 0.63 -23.04 -4.99
N SER A 255 1.30 -21.97 -4.55
CA SER A 255 0.69 -20.73 -4.07
C SER A 255 -0.51 -20.37 -4.93
N PRO A 256 -1.65 -19.90 -4.37
CA PRO A 256 -2.56 -19.12 -5.20
C PRO A 256 -1.70 -18.07 -5.89
N ALA A 257 -1.80 -18.03 -7.22
CA ALA A 257 -1.00 -17.16 -8.06
C ALA A 257 -1.13 -15.76 -7.48
N ASN A 258 -0.10 -15.29 -6.76
CA ASN A 258 -0.05 -13.92 -6.30
C ASN A 258 -0.07 -13.12 -7.59
N SER A 259 -1.14 -12.37 -7.83
CA SER A 259 -1.29 -11.55 -9.02
C SER A 259 -0.06 -10.66 -9.12
N ALA A 260 0.80 -10.95 -10.10
CA ALA A 260 2.05 -10.28 -10.34
C ALA A 260 1.78 -8.83 -10.79
N ILE A 261 1.66 -7.90 -9.86
CA ILE A 261 1.58 -6.48 -10.21
C ILE A 261 2.99 -5.90 -10.11
N PHE A 262 3.64 -5.85 -11.27
CA PHE A 262 4.98 -5.32 -11.44
C PHE A 262 5.02 -3.84 -11.10
N GLY A 263 5.87 -3.53 -10.11
CA GLY A 263 6.38 -2.20 -9.86
C GLY A 263 5.34 -1.16 -9.45
N VAL A 264 5.80 -0.23 -8.63
CA VAL A 264 5.08 1.02 -8.44
C VAL A 264 5.30 1.87 -9.69
N GLY A 265 4.51 1.60 -10.72
CA GLY A 265 4.49 2.39 -11.95
C GLY A 265 4.18 3.87 -11.66
N LYS A 266 4.64 4.76 -12.53
CA LYS A 266 4.54 6.23 -12.41
C LYS A 266 3.13 6.70 -12.02
N LYS A 267 2.11 6.09 -12.63
CA LYS A 267 0.68 6.37 -12.40
C LYS A 267 0.25 6.22 -10.93
N HIS A 268 0.85 5.30 -10.17
CA HIS A 268 0.44 5.06 -8.78
C HIS A 268 0.80 6.23 -7.85
N ARG A 269 1.92 6.94 -8.08
CA ARG A 269 2.27 8.13 -7.28
C ARG A 269 1.27 9.26 -7.51
N LEU A 270 0.83 9.41 -8.76
CA LEU A 270 -0.15 10.40 -9.14
C LEU A 270 -1.54 10.10 -8.53
N GLU A 271 -1.94 8.83 -8.43
CA GLU A 271 -3.15 8.41 -7.71
C GLU A 271 -3.17 8.89 -6.25
N TYR A 272 -2.03 8.84 -5.55
CA TYR A 272 -1.93 9.33 -4.18
C TYR A 272 -1.94 10.85 -4.07
N LEU A 273 -1.23 11.55 -4.95
CA LEU A 273 -1.28 13.02 -5.02
C LEU A 273 -2.70 13.50 -5.34
N ALA A 274 -3.42 12.78 -6.19
CA ALA A 274 -4.82 13.04 -6.54
C ALA A 274 -5.73 12.86 -5.33
N ALA A 275 -5.60 11.74 -4.61
CA ALA A 275 -6.36 11.49 -3.39
C ALA A 275 -6.10 12.52 -2.28
N LEU A 276 -4.85 12.94 -2.08
CA LEU A 276 -4.49 14.00 -1.11
C LEU A 276 -5.16 15.33 -1.42
N ALA A 277 -5.28 15.66 -2.71
CA ALA A 277 -5.89 16.88 -3.20
C ALA A 277 -7.40 16.78 -3.41
N SER A 278 -8.01 15.60 -3.18
CA SER A 278 -9.41 15.32 -3.51
C SER A 278 -9.74 15.62 -4.98
N SER A 279 -8.81 15.31 -5.89
CA SER A 279 -8.91 15.52 -7.34
C SER A 279 -8.86 14.19 -8.10
N GLY A 280 -9.26 14.20 -9.37
CA GLY A 280 -9.06 13.06 -10.26
C GLY A 280 -7.63 12.95 -10.78
N VAL A 281 -7.17 11.73 -11.09
CA VAL A 281 -5.86 11.50 -11.73
C VAL A 281 -5.76 12.26 -13.07
N SER A 282 -6.84 12.29 -13.85
CA SER A 282 -6.93 13.00 -15.12
C SER A 282 -6.75 14.52 -14.99
N GLU A 283 -7.02 15.10 -13.82
CA GLU A 283 -6.81 16.53 -13.57
C GLU A 283 -5.35 16.83 -13.21
N LEU A 284 -4.67 15.90 -12.54
CA LEU A 284 -3.27 16.07 -12.15
C LEU A 284 -2.29 15.60 -13.21
N GLU A 285 -2.65 14.62 -14.04
CA GLU A 285 -1.76 14.09 -15.08
C GLU A 285 -1.20 15.20 -15.98
N PRO A 286 -1.99 16.17 -16.48
CA PRO A 286 -1.44 17.27 -17.27
C PRO A 286 -0.46 18.18 -16.51
N LEU A 287 -0.47 18.20 -15.17
CA LEU A 287 0.46 18.99 -14.37
C LEU A 287 1.84 18.34 -14.29
N PHE A 288 1.90 17.01 -14.19
CA PHE A 288 3.13 16.25 -13.99
C PHE A 288 3.65 15.62 -15.29
N GLN A 289 2.77 15.32 -16.25
CA GLN A 289 3.06 14.67 -17.52
C GLN A 289 2.43 15.49 -18.65
N SER A 290 2.90 16.73 -18.81
CA SER A 290 2.38 17.65 -19.81
C SER A 290 2.76 17.20 -21.22
N LYS A 291 1.85 17.43 -22.17
CA LYS A 291 2.12 17.26 -23.60
C LYS A 291 1.76 18.55 -24.33
N THR A 292 2.69 19.06 -25.12
CA THR A 292 2.47 20.23 -25.98
C THR A 292 2.79 19.87 -27.41
N ARG A 293 1.84 20.12 -28.29
CA ARG A 293 2.07 20.09 -29.74
C ARG A 293 2.66 21.43 -30.19
N VAL A 294 3.72 21.38 -30.99
CA VAL A 294 4.40 22.57 -31.53
C VAL A 294 4.48 22.44 -33.04
N GLU A 295 3.83 23.36 -33.75
CA GLU A 295 4.02 23.48 -35.19
C GLU A 295 5.42 24.02 -35.47
N TRP A 296 6.10 23.40 -36.42
CA TRP A 296 7.47 23.77 -36.76
C TRP A 296 7.53 25.14 -37.46
N ASP A 297 8.20 26.10 -36.82
CA ASP A 297 8.45 27.47 -37.32
C ASP A 297 9.89 27.90 -37.00
N GLY A 298 10.81 26.92 -37.01
CA GLY A 298 12.23 27.11 -36.70
C GLY A 298 12.61 27.08 -35.22
N ASP A 299 13.92 27.00 -34.98
CA ASP A 299 14.52 26.78 -33.65
C ASP A 299 14.09 27.82 -32.61
N THR A 300 14.13 29.10 -32.98
CA THR A 300 13.80 30.21 -32.06
C THR A 300 12.35 30.13 -31.59
N ALA A 301 11.43 29.76 -32.48
CA ALA A 301 10.01 29.60 -32.15
C ALA A 301 9.80 28.40 -31.22
N LEU A 302 10.45 27.26 -31.50
CA LEU A 302 10.40 26.07 -30.65
C LEU A 302 10.95 26.37 -29.24
N GLN A 303 12.12 27.02 -29.13
CA GLN A 303 12.72 27.36 -27.83
C GLN A 303 11.85 28.32 -27.01
N LYS A 304 11.27 29.35 -27.65
CA LYS A 304 10.30 30.24 -26.98
C LYS A 304 9.07 29.48 -26.50
N ARG A 305 8.58 28.51 -27.28
CA ARG A 305 7.42 27.68 -26.91
C ARG A 305 7.74 26.77 -25.74
N ILE A 306 8.90 26.11 -25.75
CA ILE A 306 9.39 25.28 -24.63
C ILE A 306 9.44 26.11 -23.35
N ALA A 307 10.14 27.25 -23.36
CA ALA A 307 10.27 28.11 -22.18
C ALA A 307 8.92 28.54 -21.61
N ARG A 308 7.97 28.92 -22.49
CA ARG A 308 6.64 29.38 -22.07
C ARG A 308 5.80 28.28 -21.44
N GLU A 309 5.71 27.11 -22.07
CA GLU A 309 4.86 26.03 -21.57
C GLU A 309 5.48 25.36 -20.32
N THR A 310 6.81 25.25 -20.24
CA THR A 310 7.47 24.78 -19.02
C THR A 310 7.24 25.75 -17.86
N ALA A 311 7.33 27.08 -18.08
CA ALA A 311 7.00 28.06 -17.05
C ALA A 311 5.53 27.97 -16.59
N ARG A 312 4.61 27.67 -17.51
CA ARG A 312 3.20 27.44 -17.19
C ARG A 312 3.01 26.19 -16.33
N GLN A 313 3.68 25.09 -16.67
CA GLN A 313 3.67 23.85 -15.88
C GLN A 313 4.23 24.08 -14.47
N ILE A 314 5.38 24.75 -14.35
CA ILE A 314 5.98 25.13 -13.05
C ILE A 314 4.98 25.93 -12.20
N LYS A 315 4.32 26.93 -12.78
CA LYS A 315 3.31 27.73 -12.07
C LYS A 315 2.17 26.85 -11.55
N ALA A 316 1.71 25.90 -12.35
CA ALA A 316 0.61 25.01 -11.99
C ALA A 316 1.00 24.00 -10.90
N ILE A 317 2.22 23.45 -10.95
CA ILE A 317 2.77 22.59 -9.88
C ILE A 317 2.92 23.37 -8.58
N ARG A 318 3.39 24.62 -8.62
CA ARG A 318 3.46 25.49 -7.44
C ARG A 318 2.09 25.73 -6.82
N GLU A 319 1.06 25.99 -7.63
CA GLU A 319 -0.30 26.16 -7.09
C GLU A 319 -0.87 24.86 -6.52
N PHE A 320 -0.57 23.72 -7.13
CA PHE A 320 -0.89 22.41 -6.57
C PHE A 320 -0.22 22.20 -5.19
N ALA A 321 1.07 22.49 -5.06
CA ALA A 321 1.77 22.40 -3.78
C ALA A 321 1.17 23.33 -2.71
N ARG A 322 0.78 24.56 -3.08
CA ARG A 322 0.07 25.48 -2.15
C ARG A 322 -1.28 24.94 -1.72
N ARG A 323 -2.03 24.28 -2.60
CA ARG A 323 -3.29 23.62 -2.23
C ARG A 323 -3.05 22.52 -1.20
N LEU A 324 -2.02 21.69 -1.39
CA LEU A 324 -1.63 20.68 -0.40
C LEU A 324 -1.22 21.33 0.93
N ALA A 325 -0.44 22.40 0.90
CA ALA A 325 -0.05 23.14 2.10
C ALA A 325 -1.24 23.70 2.87
N ARG A 326 -2.21 24.31 2.17
CA ARG A 326 -3.48 24.78 2.77
C ARG A 326 -4.30 23.65 3.39
N SER A 327 -4.12 22.41 2.94
CA SER A 327 -4.78 21.22 3.49
C SER A 327 -4.02 20.58 4.67
N GLY A 328 -3.00 21.25 5.20
CA GLY A 328 -2.23 20.82 6.37
C GLY A 328 -0.95 20.03 6.07
N ILE A 329 -0.58 19.86 4.80
CA ILE A 329 0.68 19.20 4.43
C ILE A 329 1.85 20.17 4.61
N THR A 330 2.87 19.78 5.37
CA THR A 330 4.03 20.62 5.68
C THR A 330 5.29 20.12 4.96
N GLY A 331 6.34 20.95 4.93
CA GLY A 331 7.65 20.57 4.34
C GLY A 331 7.74 20.62 2.81
N LEU A 332 6.72 21.15 2.13
CA LEU A 332 6.73 21.37 0.68
C LEU A 332 7.52 22.62 0.28
N ASP A 333 7.62 23.60 1.16
CA ASP A 333 8.33 24.85 0.91
C ASP A 333 9.84 24.60 0.76
N GLY A 334 10.46 25.21 -0.26
CA GLY A 334 11.89 25.03 -0.53
C GLY A 334 12.23 23.72 -1.24
N LEU A 335 11.24 22.89 -1.58
CA LEU A 335 11.47 21.65 -2.32
C LEU A 335 12.00 21.95 -3.73
N GLN A 336 13.18 21.42 -4.05
CA GLN A 336 13.74 21.46 -5.40
C GLN A 336 13.20 20.28 -6.23
N LEU A 337 12.65 20.61 -7.39
CA LEU A 337 12.07 19.67 -8.35
C LEU A 337 12.68 19.94 -9.74
N GLN A 338 12.59 18.96 -10.63
CA GLN A 338 13.08 19.08 -12.00
C GLN A 338 11.99 18.67 -12.99
N ILE A 339 11.89 19.38 -14.12
CA ILE A 339 11.05 18.98 -15.26
C ILE A 339 11.96 18.40 -16.34
N LEU A 340 11.76 17.13 -16.68
CA LEU A 340 12.37 16.51 -17.84
C LEU A 340 11.69 17.03 -19.11
N ILE A 341 12.46 17.63 -20.01
CA ILE A 341 11.97 18.07 -21.31
C ILE A 341 12.24 16.94 -22.31
N GLU A 342 11.20 16.48 -22.99
CA GLU A 342 11.29 15.49 -24.05
C GLU A 342 10.85 16.16 -25.36
N ILE A 343 11.60 15.99 -26.43
CA ILE A 343 11.22 16.47 -27.76
C ILE A 343 11.07 15.27 -28.68
N GLU A 344 9.90 15.14 -29.27
CA GLU A 344 9.58 14.13 -30.26
C GLU A 344 9.42 14.79 -31.63
N ASP A 345 10.24 14.38 -32.60
CA ASP A 345 10.12 14.83 -33.99
C ASP A 345 9.09 13.98 -34.74
N SER A 346 7.88 14.52 -34.85
CA SER A 346 6.77 13.95 -35.64
C SER A 346 6.55 14.70 -36.96
N ARG A 347 7.53 15.50 -37.41
CA ARG A 347 7.51 16.11 -38.74
C ARG A 347 7.73 15.03 -39.82
N GLN A 348 7.04 15.17 -40.94
CA GLN A 348 7.29 14.41 -42.17
C GLN A 348 8.61 14.87 -42.81
N SER A 349 8.91 16.17 -42.78
CA SER A 349 10.21 16.69 -43.24
C SER A 349 11.22 16.75 -42.10
N LYS A 350 12.37 16.11 -42.30
CA LYS A 350 13.51 16.07 -41.36
C LYS A 350 14.77 16.75 -41.92
N GLU A 351 14.62 17.53 -42.99
CA GLU A 351 15.74 18.20 -43.67
C GLU A 351 16.48 19.18 -42.75
N VAL A 352 15.74 19.86 -41.87
CA VAL A 352 16.31 20.67 -40.80
C VAL A 352 16.27 19.87 -39.50
N PRO A 353 17.41 19.49 -38.90
CA PRO A 353 17.44 18.76 -37.64
C PRO A 353 16.82 19.61 -36.52
N LEU A 354 16.16 18.96 -35.56
CA LEU A 354 15.71 19.65 -34.36
C LEU A 354 16.91 20.10 -33.51
N PRO A 355 16.78 21.21 -32.76
CA PRO A 355 17.79 21.61 -31.80
C PRO A 355 17.94 20.54 -30.71
N ALA A 356 19.12 20.51 -30.07
CA ALA A 356 19.36 19.62 -28.95
C ALA A 356 18.31 19.83 -27.86
N VAL A 357 17.89 18.72 -27.23
CA VAL A 357 16.93 18.73 -26.12
C VAL A 357 17.53 19.54 -24.97
N PRO A 358 16.82 20.56 -24.45
CA PRO A 358 17.29 21.32 -23.30
C PRO A 358 17.53 20.41 -22.08
N PRO A 359 18.49 20.74 -21.20
CA PRO A 359 18.66 20.01 -19.95
C PRO A 359 17.40 20.11 -19.07
N PRO A 360 17.23 19.19 -18.10
CA PRO A 360 16.12 19.27 -17.15
C PRO A 360 16.04 20.65 -16.50
N GLN A 361 14.84 21.21 -16.42
CA GLN A 361 14.63 22.53 -15.83
C GLN A 361 14.33 22.38 -14.33
N GLU A 362 15.25 22.84 -13.50
CA GLU A 362 15.07 22.87 -12.05
C GLU A 362 14.20 24.04 -11.59
N PHE A 363 13.39 23.82 -10.56
CA PHE A 363 12.62 24.86 -9.92
C PHE A 363 12.37 24.53 -8.44
N THR A 364 12.21 25.59 -7.64
CA THR A 364 11.84 25.46 -6.22
C THR A 364 10.36 25.75 -6.02
N LEU A 365 9.74 25.00 -5.12
CA LEU A 365 8.42 25.32 -4.55
C LEU A 365 8.57 26.54 -3.63
N ALA A 366 7.97 27.66 -4.03
CA ALA A 366 7.99 28.89 -3.25
C ALA A 366 7.17 28.71 -1.95
N PRO A 367 7.57 29.38 -0.85
CA PRO A 367 6.83 29.34 0.40
C PRO A 367 5.36 29.71 0.17
N SER A 368 4.45 29.00 0.81
CA SER A 368 3.07 29.48 0.92
C SER A 368 3.10 30.82 1.64
N SER A 369 2.86 31.93 0.92
CA SER A 369 2.64 33.22 1.59
C SER A 369 1.57 33.04 2.66
N PRO A 370 1.75 33.57 3.88
CA PRO A 370 0.68 33.56 4.86
C PRO A 370 -0.56 34.20 4.23
N ALA A 371 -1.72 33.61 4.48
CA ALA A 371 -2.99 34.21 4.11
C ALA A 371 -2.99 35.68 4.60
N PRO A 372 -3.49 36.65 3.82
CA PRO A 372 -3.51 38.03 4.26
C PRO A 372 -4.27 38.08 5.58
N THR A 373 -3.56 38.39 6.66
CA THR A 373 -4.14 38.76 7.94
C THR A 373 -5.11 39.88 7.62
N ALA A 374 -6.39 39.68 7.93
CA ALA A 374 -7.42 40.69 7.76
C ALA A 374 -6.97 41.97 8.47
N THR A 375 -6.44 42.92 7.71
CA THR A 375 -5.99 44.20 8.20
C THR A 375 -7.23 45.00 8.56
N GLY A 376 -7.41 45.19 9.87
CA GLY A 376 -8.03 46.38 10.46
C GLY A 376 -9.39 46.76 9.90
N SER A 377 -10.45 46.12 10.40
CA SER A 377 -11.72 46.82 10.53
C SER A 377 -11.51 47.99 11.49
N LYS A 378 -11.40 49.20 10.95
CA LYS A 378 -11.52 50.44 11.73
C LYS A 378 -12.81 50.37 12.57
N PRO A 379 -12.79 50.74 13.86
CA PRO A 379 -14.02 50.89 14.60
C PRO A 379 -14.85 52.00 13.94
N ILE A 380 -16.05 51.64 13.52
CA ILE A 380 -17.09 52.60 13.14
C ILE A 380 -17.54 53.26 14.44
N ASN A 381 -17.26 54.55 14.61
CA ASN A 381 -17.83 55.34 15.69
C ASN A 381 -19.36 55.32 15.58
N PRO A 382 -20.11 55.13 16.68
CA PRO A 382 -21.55 55.28 16.65
C PRO A 382 -21.93 56.76 16.47
N PRO A 383 -23.02 57.06 15.75
CA PRO A 383 -23.53 58.41 15.64
C PRO A 383 -24.08 58.88 16.99
N GLY A 384 -23.79 60.12 17.34
CA GLY A 384 -24.21 60.73 18.60
C GLY A 384 -25.74 60.75 18.76
N GLU A 385 -26.18 60.46 19.97
CA GLU A 385 -27.52 60.85 20.43
C GLU A 385 -27.47 62.29 20.97
N PRO A 386 -28.55 63.07 20.78
CA PRO A 386 -28.63 64.44 21.24
C PRO A 386 -28.98 64.49 22.73
N ARG A 387 -28.23 65.28 23.50
CA ARG A 387 -28.75 66.15 24.57
C ARG A 387 -27.71 67.17 24.99
#